data_AF-A0A212SPC0-F1
#
_entry.id   AF-A0A212SPC0-F1
#
_cell.length_a   1.000
_cell.length_b   1.000
_cell.length_c   1.000
_cell.angle_alpha   90.00
_cell.angle_beta   90.00
_cell.angle_gamma   90.00
#
_symmetry.space_group_name_H-M   'P 1'
#
loop_
_entity.id
_entity.type
_entity.pdbx_description
1 polymer ?
#
loop_
_entity_poly.entity_id
_entity_poly.type
_entity_poly.pdbx_seq_one_letter_code
_entity_poly.pdbx_strand_id
1 'polypeptide(L)'
;MIDERGRQAASEVLERLCAVEWIGDWSEVFGKAMSRRLLMREHLRRAALWTQKHSAESAWPFFDITEYIDPEFELSPSLSCKLEELVRGQPSGVKATCRGAVHLAELREQNPAMVPHDLPDLYEPLIRLYERGGEFITDNCGAVDLTGVSFRTGSLQGNAYNTQVVPLNDAVLDALDAEGRVTFYASGDDRGVVFRRLLPQGGGRRDEVFSATLGWQPTTQLSTSEVDIECIQIYDQDAARLIEHAVLGSAPR
;
A
#
# COMPACT_ATOMS: atom_id res chain seq x y z
N MET A 1 22.52 -1.17 -30.43
CA MET A 1 22.93 -1.60 -29.08
C MET A 1 21.87 -1.06 -28.14
N ILE A 2 20.89 -1.89 -27.80
CA ILE A 2 19.87 -1.56 -26.80
C ILE A 2 20.57 -1.72 -25.44
N ASP A 3 20.56 -0.65 -24.67
CA ASP A 3 21.29 -0.47 -23.41
C ASP A 3 20.93 -1.58 -22.39
N GLU A 4 21.94 -2.23 -21.82
CA GLU A 4 21.82 -3.21 -20.73
C GLU A 4 21.15 -2.64 -19.47
N ARG A 5 21.10 -1.29 -19.33
CA ARG A 5 20.38 -0.61 -18.25
C ARG A 5 18.86 -0.58 -18.43
N GLY A 6 18.35 -0.72 -19.65
CA GLY A 6 16.91 -0.60 -19.95
C GLY A 6 16.09 -1.88 -19.73
N ARG A 7 16.73 -2.94 -19.23
CA ARG A 7 16.09 -4.22 -18.89
C ARG A 7 15.92 -4.38 -17.37
N GLN A 8 16.26 -3.34 -16.62
CA GLN A 8 16.54 -3.44 -15.18
C GLN A 8 15.26 -3.19 -14.37
N ALA A 9 14.45 -2.16 -14.65
CA ALA A 9 13.29 -1.85 -13.81
C ALA A 9 12.17 -2.89 -13.92
N ALA A 10 11.85 -3.36 -15.13
CA ALA A 10 10.87 -4.42 -15.31
C ALA A 10 11.32 -5.75 -14.66
N SER A 11 12.62 -6.06 -14.77
CA SER A 11 13.20 -7.22 -14.09
C SER A 11 13.16 -7.08 -12.57
N GLU A 12 13.47 -5.90 -12.03
CA GLU A 12 13.41 -5.61 -10.58
C GLU A 12 11.98 -5.76 -10.04
N VAL A 13 10.98 -5.22 -10.75
CA VAL A 13 9.57 -5.40 -10.38
C VAL A 13 9.19 -6.88 -10.39
N LEU A 14 9.58 -7.62 -11.43
CA LEU A 14 9.31 -9.05 -11.51
C LEU A 14 10.03 -9.84 -10.41
N GLU A 15 11.27 -9.49 -10.07
CA GLU A 15 12.03 -10.10 -8.99
C GLU A 15 11.37 -9.87 -7.63
N ARG A 16 10.89 -8.66 -7.35
CA ARG A 16 10.11 -8.35 -6.15
C ARG A 16 8.86 -9.22 -6.07
N LEU A 17 8.09 -9.32 -7.17
CA LEU A 17 6.88 -10.13 -7.21
C LEU A 17 7.17 -11.64 -7.06
N CYS A 18 8.29 -12.12 -7.60
CA CYS A 18 8.75 -13.50 -7.41
C CYS A 18 9.19 -13.78 -5.96
N ALA A 19 9.68 -12.77 -5.24
CA ALA A 19 10.08 -12.88 -3.84
C ALA A 19 8.90 -12.85 -2.85
N VAL A 20 7.69 -12.52 -3.33
CA VAL A 20 6.48 -12.49 -2.49
C VAL A 20 6.17 -13.89 -1.96
N GLU A 21 5.97 -13.97 -0.64
CA GLU A 21 5.39 -15.15 -0.01
C GLU A 21 3.87 -15.17 -0.21
N TRP A 22 3.43 -15.79 -1.31
CA TRP A 22 2.01 -15.85 -1.70
C TRP A 22 1.16 -16.72 -0.75
N ILE A 23 1.79 -17.68 -0.07
CA ILE A 23 1.18 -18.54 0.95
C ILE A 23 1.99 -18.37 2.23
N GLY A 24 1.60 -17.40 3.05
CA GLY A 24 2.32 -17.05 4.28
C GLY A 24 1.67 -17.57 5.58
N ASP A 25 2.35 -17.33 6.69
CA ASP A 25 1.80 -17.54 8.03
C ASP A 25 0.67 -16.53 8.31
N TRP A 26 -0.52 -17.03 8.62
CA TRP A 26 -1.70 -16.24 8.97
C TRP A 26 -1.42 -15.22 10.08
N SER A 27 -0.61 -15.58 11.07
CA SER A 27 -0.25 -14.68 12.18
C SER A 27 0.47 -13.42 11.68
N GLU A 28 1.42 -13.59 10.76
CA GLU A 28 2.16 -12.48 10.17
C GLU A 28 1.27 -11.59 9.30
N VAL A 29 0.38 -12.20 8.51
CA VAL A 29 -0.56 -11.46 7.65
C VAL A 29 -1.55 -10.65 8.51
N PHE A 30 -2.08 -11.22 9.59
CA PHE A 30 -2.96 -10.50 10.52
C PHE A 30 -2.24 -9.35 11.23
N GLY A 31 -0.96 -9.54 11.60
CA GLY A 31 -0.13 -8.47 12.16
C GLY A 31 0.03 -7.28 11.21
N LYS A 32 -0.02 -7.52 9.88
CA LYS A 32 0.14 -6.52 8.82
C LYS A 32 -1.18 -5.99 8.23
N ALA A 33 -2.32 -6.31 8.85
CA ALA A 33 -3.63 -5.99 8.29
C ALA A 33 -3.88 -4.48 8.11
N MET A 34 -3.31 -3.65 8.99
CA MET A 34 -3.50 -2.19 8.95
C MET A 34 -2.82 -1.58 7.73
N SER A 35 -1.53 -1.83 7.56
CA SER A 35 -0.75 -1.36 6.42
C SER A 35 -1.32 -1.90 5.10
N ARG A 36 -1.65 -3.20 5.02
CA ARG A 36 -2.27 -3.81 3.82
C ARG A 36 -3.56 -3.09 3.43
N ARG A 37 -4.44 -2.79 4.37
CA ARG A 37 -5.69 -2.05 4.08
C ARG A 37 -5.41 -0.64 3.55
N LEU A 38 -4.46 0.08 4.15
CA LEU A 38 -4.12 1.43 3.72
C LEU A 38 -3.41 1.44 2.34
N LEU A 39 -2.57 0.44 2.07
CA LEU A 39 -1.94 0.23 0.77
C LEU A 39 -2.98 -0.06 -0.31
N MET A 40 -3.97 -0.92 -0.06
CA MET A 40 -5.05 -1.15 -1.02
C MET A 40 -5.87 0.13 -1.27
N ARG A 41 -6.17 0.92 -0.23
CA ARG A 41 -6.84 2.22 -0.42
C ARG A 41 -6.00 3.19 -1.24
N GLU A 42 -4.68 3.21 -1.05
CA GLU A 42 -3.77 4.01 -1.87
C GLU A 42 -3.72 3.51 -3.31
N HIS A 43 -3.73 2.20 -3.55
CA HIS A 43 -3.89 1.63 -4.90
C HIS A 43 -5.18 2.10 -5.56
N LEU A 44 -6.33 1.95 -4.89
CA LEU A 44 -7.63 2.36 -5.43
C LEU A 44 -7.65 3.85 -5.81
N ARG A 45 -7.01 4.69 -4.99
CA ARG A 45 -6.82 6.11 -5.26
C ARG A 45 -5.99 6.35 -6.52
N ARG A 46 -4.81 5.73 -6.62
CA ARG A 46 -3.93 5.86 -7.81
C ARG A 46 -4.61 5.29 -9.05
N ALA A 47 -5.22 4.12 -8.96
CA ALA A 47 -5.99 3.51 -10.03
C ALA A 47 -7.10 4.45 -10.53
N ALA A 48 -7.82 5.15 -9.65
CA ALA A 48 -8.83 6.11 -10.06
C ALA A 48 -8.23 7.30 -10.85
N LEU A 49 -7.08 7.83 -10.43
CA LEU A 49 -6.39 8.91 -11.16
C LEU A 49 -5.93 8.46 -12.55
N TRP A 50 -5.30 7.28 -12.64
CA TRP A 50 -4.89 6.69 -13.91
C TRP A 50 -6.08 6.41 -14.82
N THR A 51 -7.16 5.89 -14.26
CA THR A 51 -8.39 5.60 -14.99
C THR A 51 -8.99 6.85 -15.61
N GLN A 52 -9.06 7.95 -14.87
CA GLN A 52 -9.57 9.23 -15.38
C GLN A 52 -8.69 9.81 -16.49
N LYS A 53 -7.37 9.65 -16.40
CA LYS A 53 -6.44 10.14 -17.40
C LYS A 53 -6.56 9.37 -18.73
N HIS A 54 -6.81 8.06 -18.65
CA HIS A 54 -6.78 7.15 -19.81
C HIS A 54 -8.16 6.63 -20.24
N SER A 55 -9.26 7.13 -19.64
CA SER A 55 -10.63 6.68 -19.95
C SER A 55 -10.82 5.16 -19.83
N ALA A 56 -10.31 4.59 -18.74
CA ALA A 56 -10.29 3.14 -18.48
C ALA A 56 -11.41 2.68 -17.52
N GLU A 57 -12.53 3.39 -17.44
CA GLU A 57 -13.52 3.28 -16.35
C GLU A 57 -14.10 1.86 -16.21
N SER A 58 -14.21 1.13 -17.30
CA SER A 58 -14.75 -0.24 -17.32
C SER A 58 -13.82 -1.29 -16.68
N ALA A 59 -12.53 -1.00 -16.53
CA ALA A 59 -11.53 -1.94 -16.02
C ALA A 59 -11.08 -1.63 -14.58
N TRP A 60 -11.51 -0.50 -14.03
CA TRP A 60 -11.23 -0.16 -12.63
C TRP A 60 -11.83 -1.21 -11.67
N PRO A 61 -11.13 -1.62 -10.60
CA PRO A 61 -9.85 -1.09 -10.09
C PRO A 61 -8.61 -1.95 -10.36
N PHE A 62 -8.76 -3.15 -10.91
CA PHE A 62 -7.67 -4.12 -11.05
C PHE A 62 -7.47 -4.47 -12.51
N PHE A 63 -6.52 -3.79 -13.13
CA PHE A 63 -6.30 -3.87 -14.56
C PHE A 63 -4.85 -3.60 -14.92
N ASP A 64 -4.51 -3.94 -16.15
CA ASP A 64 -3.29 -3.52 -16.80
C ASP A 64 -3.53 -2.19 -17.52
N ILE A 65 -2.91 -1.11 -17.03
CA ILE A 65 -3.06 0.23 -17.62
C ILE A 65 -2.38 0.32 -18.98
N THR A 66 -1.40 -0.53 -19.28
CA THR A 66 -0.67 -0.48 -20.55
C THR A 66 -1.58 -0.79 -21.72
N GLU A 67 -2.62 -1.61 -21.53
CA GLU A 67 -3.70 -1.85 -22.51
C GLU A 67 -4.43 -0.56 -22.95
N TYR A 68 -4.36 0.51 -22.15
CA TYR A 68 -4.97 1.82 -22.42
C TYR A 68 -3.97 2.91 -22.81
N ILE A 69 -2.67 2.68 -22.60
CA ILE A 69 -1.59 3.61 -23.00
C ILE A 69 -1.09 3.23 -24.39
N ASP A 70 -0.79 1.95 -24.57
CA ASP A 70 -0.23 1.36 -25.78
C ASP A 70 -0.77 -0.08 -25.94
N PRO A 71 -1.93 -0.25 -26.61
CA PRO A 71 -2.56 -1.56 -26.79
C PRO A 71 -1.71 -2.54 -27.62
N GLU A 72 -0.71 -2.05 -28.36
CA GLU A 72 0.21 -2.87 -29.16
C GLU A 72 1.50 -3.21 -28.38
N PHE A 73 1.61 -2.77 -27.12
CA PHE A 73 2.77 -3.04 -26.30
C PHE A 73 2.95 -4.54 -26.03
N GLU A 74 4.14 -5.05 -26.31
CA GLU A 74 4.53 -6.42 -26.01
C GLU A 74 5.75 -6.47 -25.11
N LEU A 75 5.64 -7.23 -24.02
CA LEU A 75 6.76 -7.50 -23.14
C LEU A 75 7.77 -8.43 -23.82
N SER A 76 9.06 -8.28 -23.52
CA SER A 76 10.09 -9.18 -24.05
C SER A 76 9.76 -10.66 -23.76
N PRO A 77 10.02 -11.61 -24.69
CA PRO A 77 9.59 -13.00 -24.53
C PRO A 77 10.10 -13.67 -23.24
N SER A 78 11.30 -13.31 -22.78
CA SER A 78 11.88 -13.85 -21.55
C SER A 78 11.16 -13.36 -20.29
N LEU A 79 10.76 -12.09 -20.25
CA LEU A 79 10.02 -11.54 -19.10
C LEU A 79 8.58 -12.04 -19.14
N SER A 80 7.97 -12.09 -20.32
CA SER A 80 6.60 -12.60 -20.51
C SER A 80 6.46 -14.03 -20.01
N CYS A 81 7.39 -14.91 -20.38
CA CYS A 81 7.37 -16.31 -19.92
C CYS A 81 7.42 -16.42 -18.38
N LYS A 82 8.36 -15.73 -17.73
CA LYS A 82 8.51 -15.74 -16.26
C LYS A 82 7.30 -15.14 -15.55
N LEU A 83 6.76 -14.04 -16.08
CA LEU A 83 5.57 -13.39 -15.54
C LEU A 83 4.36 -14.33 -15.59
N GLU A 84 4.13 -15.01 -16.71
CA GLU A 84 3.03 -15.97 -16.86
C GLU A 84 3.18 -17.22 -15.96
N GLU A 85 4.41 -17.63 -15.66
CA GLU A 85 4.67 -18.66 -14.64
C GLU A 85 4.32 -18.16 -13.24
N LEU A 86 4.75 -16.96 -12.86
CA LEU A 86 4.48 -16.34 -11.56
C LEU A 86 2.98 -16.17 -11.31
N VAL A 87 2.25 -15.63 -12.29
CA VAL A 87 0.82 -15.31 -12.10
C VAL A 87 -0.08 -16.55 -12.26
N ARG A 88 0.49 -17.72 -12.60
CA ARG A 88 -0.26 -18.97 -12.71
C ARG A 88 -0.86 -19.34 -11.36
N GLY A 89 -2.16 -19.61 -11.35
CA GLY A 89 -2.89 -19.97 -10.13
C GLY A 89 -3.35 -18.78 -9.27
N GLN A 90 -2.86 -17.56 -9.53
CA GLN A 90 -3.26 -16.37 -8.77
C GLN A 90 -4.70 -15.92 -9.07
N PRO A 91 -5.37 -15.19 -8.16
CA PRO A 91 -6.66 -14.54 -8.42
C PRO A 91 -6.60 -13.58 -9.61
N SER A 92 -7.73 -13.36 -10.29
CA SER A 92 -7.79 -12.54 -11.52
C SER A 92 -7.29 -11.11 -11.32
N GLY A 93 -7.66 -10.46 -10.22
CA GLY A 93 -7.19 -9.11 -9.89
C GLY A 93 -5.68 -9.05 -9.64
N VAL A 94 -5.12 -10.06 -8.98
CA VAL A 94 -3.67 -10.19 -8.76
C VAL A 94 -2.96 -10.41 -10.09
N LYS A 95 -3.46 -11.31 -10.95
CA LYS A 95 -2.91 -11.54 -12.30
C LYS A 95 -2.84 -10.23 -13.11
N ALA A 96 -3.95 -9.50 -13.18
CA ALA A 96 -4.03 -8.28 -13.99
C ALA A 96 -3.06 -7.21 -13.49
N THR A 97 -2.96 -7.02 -12.18
CA THR A 97 -2.10 -5.98 -11.59
C THR A 97 -0.63 -6.36 -11.57
N CYS A 98 -0.28 -7.65 -11.39
CA CYS A 98 1.11 -8.11 -11.57
C CYS A 98 1.57 -7.93 -13.02
N ARG A 99 0.71 -8.23 -14.00
CA ARG A 99 1.01 -7.97 -15.41
C ARG A 99 1.22 -6.49 -15.67
N GLY A 100 0.26 -5.66 -15.26
CA GLY A 100 0.36 -4.22 -15.43
C GLY A 100 1.57 -3.61 -14.75
N ALA A 101 1.98 -4.10 -13.59
CA ALA A 101 3.18 -3.64 -12.90
C ALA A 101 4.45 -3.85 -13.73
N VAL A 102 4.64 -5.06 -14.27
CA VAL A 102 5.81 -5.40 -15.08
C VAL A 102 5.75 -4.71 -16.45
N HIS A 103 4.58 -4.70 -17.09
CA HIS A 103 4.37 -4.03 -18.38
C HIS A 103 4.63 -2.53 -18.28
N LEU A 104 4.08 -1.85 -17.27
CA LEU A 104 4.25 -0.41 -17.09
C LEU A 104 5.71 -0.03 -16.80
N ALA A 105 6.44 -0.88 -16.05
CA ALA A 105 7.85 -0.67 -15.80
C ALA A 105 8.67 -0.74 -17.10
N GLU A 106 8.46 -1.77 -17.92
CA GLU A 106 9.13 -1.92 -19.21
C GLU A 106 8.72 -0.80 -20.20
N LEU A 107 7.43 -0.48 -20.30
CA LEU A 107 6.92 0.58 -21.17
C LEU A 107 7.53 1.94 -20.81
N ARG A 108 7.67 2.24 -19.51
CA ARG A 108 8.30 3.48 -19.03
C ARG A 108 9.78 3.57 -19.41
N GLU A 109 10.49 2.44 -19.46
CA GLU A 109 11.89 2.38 -19.89
C GLU A 109 12.03 2.53 -21.40
N GLN A 110 11.21 1.81 -22.18
CA GLN A 110 11.28 1.84 -23.64
C GLN A 110 10.78 3.18 -24.21
N ASN A 111 9.67 3.68 -23.68
CA ASN A 111 8.94 4.83 -24.20
C ASN A 111 8.51 5.79 -23.07
N PRO A 112 9.45 6.46 -22.37
CA PRO A 112 9.14 7.31 -21.23
C PRO A 112 8.16 8.45 -21.54
N ALA A 113 8.14 8.92 -22.80
CA ALA A 113 7.24 9.98 -23.25
C ALA A 113 5.75 9.56 -23.32
N MET A 114 5.45 8.26 -23.37
CA MET A 114 4.07 7.74 -23.38
C MET A 114 3.48 7.61 -21.98
N VAL A 115 4.32 7.54 -20.95
CA VAL A 115 3.90 7.32 -19.57
C VAL A 115 3.79 8.68 -18.86
N PRO A 116 2.61 9.07 -18.35
CA PRO A 116 2.43 10.35 -17.68
C PRO A 116 3.36 10.50 -16.46
N HIS A 117 4.10 11.62 -16.40
CA HIS A 117 4.98 11.94 -15.27
C HIS A 117 4.26 12.68 -14.13
N ASP A 118 3.05 13.20 -14.37
CA ASP A 118 2.22 13.90 -13.40
C ASP A 118 1.40 12.95 -12.51
N LEU A 119 1.40 11.65 -12.82
CA LEU A 119 0.68 10.64 -12.05
C LEU A 119 1.62 9.88 -11.11
N PRO A 120 1.16 9.51 -9.90
CA PRO A 120 1.92 8.66 -9.00
C PRO A 120 2.04 7.25 -9.57
N ASP A 121 3.08 6.49 -9.17
CA ASP A 121 3.23 5.11 -9.63
C ASP A 121 1.99 4.26 -9.25
N LEU A 122 1.32 3.70 -10.26
CA LEU A 122 0.07 2.98 -10.08
C LEU A 122 0.22 1.75 -9.19
N TYR A 123 1.27 0.94 -9.42
CA TYR A 123 1.34 -0.42 -8.91
C TYR A 123 2.20 -0.55 -7.66
N GLU A 124 3.07 0.41 -7.35
CA GLU A 124 3.90 0.37 -6.14
C GLU A 124 3.10 0.08 -4.83
N PRO A 125 1.92 0.68 -4.55
CA PRO A 125 1.16 0.30 -3.35
C PRO A 125 0.69 -1.16 -3.36
N LEU A 126 0.39 -1.76 -4.51
CA LEU A 126 0.04 -3.18 -4.59
C LEU A 126 1.26 -4.08 -4.43
N ILE A 127 2.40 -3.74 -5.03
CA ILE A 127 3.64 -4.50 -4.85
C ILE A 127 3.99 -4.56 -3.36
N ARG A 128 3.93 -3.40 -2.68
CA ARG A 128 4.12 -3.32 -1.22
C ARG A 128 3.08 -4.13 -0.44
N LEU A 129 1.83 -4.17 -0.90
CA LEU A 129 0.79 -4.99 -0.28
C LEU A 129 1.15 -6.47 -0.37
N TYR A 130 1.59 -6.94 -1.54
CA TYR A 130 2.00 -8.31 -1.79
C TYR A 130 3.19 -8.71 -0.93
N GLU A 131 4.22 -7.86 -0.87
CA GLU A 131 5.41 -8.04 -0.01
C GLU A 131 5.05 -8.17 1.48
N ARG A 132 3.86 -7.70 1.88
CA ARG A 132 3.39 -7.68 3.27
C ARG A 132 2.37 -8.77 3.61
N GLY A 133 2.16 -9.75 2.76
CA GLY A 133 1.29 -10.89 3.11
C GLY A 133 0.51 -11.48 1.94
N GLY A 134 1.10 -11.47 0.75
CA GLY A 134 0.54 -12.13 -0.42
C GLY A 134 -0.70 -11.46 -0.99
N GLU A 135 -1.58 -12.29 -1.54
CA GLU A 135 -2.69 -11.90 -2.40
C GLU A 135 -3.82 -11.10 -1.73
N PHE A 136 -4.77 -10.66 -2.55
CA PHE A 136 -6.11 -10.28 -2.13
C PHE A 136 -7.13 -11.06 -2.96
N ILE A 137 -8.32 -11.24 -2.39
CA ILE A 137 -9.42 -11.91 -3.08
C ILE A 137 -10.56 -10.92 -3.22
N THR A 138 -11.23 -10.94 -4.37
CA THR A 138 -12.52 -10.26 -4.51
C THR A 138 -13.62 -11.28 -4.32
N ASP A 139 -14.51 -11.03 -3.37
CA ASP A 139 -15.67 -11.89 -3.16
C ASP A 139 -16.73 -11.69 -4.25
N ASN A 140 -17.73 -12.59 -4.27
CA ASN A 140 -18.83 -12.52 -5.24
C ASN A 140 -19.73 -11.28 -5.08
N CYS A 141 -19.56 -10.51 -4.00
CA CYS A 141 -20.29 -9.28 -3.70
C CYS A 141 -19.48 -8.02 -4.06
N GLY A 142 -18.27 -8.17 -4.61
CA GLY A 142 -17.37 -7.08 -4.99
C GLY A 142 -16.61 -6.46 -3.81
N ALA A 143 -16.57 -7.12 -2.65
CA ALA A 143 -15.70 -6.72 -1.55
C ALA A 143 -14.30 -7.30 -1.76
N VAL A 144 -13.29 -6.52 -1.38
CA VAL A 144 -11.89 -6.93 -1.37
C VAL A 144 -11.56 -7.46 0.02
N ASP A 145 -11.16 -8.72 0.07
CA ASP A 145 -10.64 -9.38 1.27
C ASP A 145 -9.11 -9.38 1.23
N LEU A 146 -8.51 -8.88 2.31
CA LEU A 146 -7.06 -8.76 2.50
C LEU A 146 -6.53 -9.73 3.56
N THR A 147 -7.24 -10.83 3.82
CA THR A 147 -6.96 -11.81 4.88
C THR A 147 -7.14 -11.17 6.26
N GLY A 148 -8.39 -11.13 6.74
CA GLY A 148 -8.75 -10.60 8.08
C GLY A 148 -9.38 -9.22 8.07
N VAL A 149 -9.39 -8.56 6.92
CA VAL A 149 -10.07 -7.28 6.70
C VAL A 149 -10.74 -7.34 5.33
N SER A 150 -12.05 -7.11 5.30
CA SER A 150 -12.81 -6.99 4.07
C SER A 150 -13.45 -5.62 3.97
N PHE A 151 -13.43 -5.02 2.78
CA PHE A 151 -14.05 -3.72 2.53
C PHE A 151 -14.48 -3.56 1.07
N ARG A 152 -15.37 -2.60 0.82
CA ARG A 152 -15.81 -2.25 -0.53
C ARG A 152 -14.84 -1.25 -1.14
N THR A 153 -14.53 -1.43 -2.42
CA THR A 153 -13.65 -0.53 -3.20
C THR A 153 -14.20 0.89 -3.31
N GLY A 154 -15.51 1.06 -3.19
CA GLY A 154 -16.18 2.36 -3.34
C GLY A 154 -16.37 2.74 -4.81
N SER A 155 -16.61 4.02 -5.09
CA SER A 155 -16.74 4.53 -6.45
C SER A 155 -15.42 5.10 -6.96
N LEU A 156 -15.22 5.11 -8.28
CA LEU A 156 -14.08 5.76 -8.92
C LEU A 156 -13.97 7.22 -8.51
N GLN A 157 -15.07 7.99 -8.57
CA GLN A 157 -15.07 9.40 -8.16
C GLN A 157 -14.73 9.57 -6.68
N GLY A 158 -15.21 8.66 -5.83
CA GLY A 158 -14.88 8.65 -4.40
C GLY A 158 -13.46 8.18 -4.10
N ASN A 159 -12.69 7.70 -5.08
CA ASN A 159 -11.28 7.37 -4.91
C ASN A 159 -10.35 8.36 -5.64
N ALA A 160 -10.87 9.17 -6.57
CA ALA A 160 -10.10 10.15 -7.34
C ALA A 160 -9.68 11.40 -6.53
N TYR A 161 -9.22 11.21 -5.30
CA TYR A 161 -8.65 12.26 -4.47
C TYR A 161 -7.16 12.42 -4.74
N ASN A 162 -6.66 13.65 -4.72
CA ASN A 162 -5.23 13.95 -4.90
C ASN A 162 -4.40 13.77 -3.63
N THR A 163 -5.02 13.67 -2.45
CA THR A 163 -4.29 13.47 -1.20
C THR A 163 -3.93 12.00 -1.02
N GLN A 164 -2.64 11.72 -0.82
CA GLN A 164 -2.12 10.38 -0.51
C GLN A 164 -2.79 9.80 0.74
N VAL A 165 -3.17 8.51 0.69
CA VAL A 165 -3.78 7.80 1.82
C VAL A 165 -2.71 7.29 2.79
N VAL A 166 -1.60 6.75 2.26
CA VAL A 166 -0.51 6.22 3.08
C VAL A 166 0.85 6.44 2.39
N PRO A 167 1.88 6.83 3.17
CA PRO A 167 3.28 6.75 2.75
C PRO A 167 3.70 5.32 2.45
N LEU A 168 4.59 5.14 1.48
CA LEU A 168 5.09 3.80 1.10
C LEU A 168 6.42 3.45 1.79
N ASN A 169 6.76 4.16 2.87
CA ASN A 169 7.96 3.95 3.66
C ASN A 169 7.77 2.77 4.62
N ASP A 170 8.70 1.80 4.60
CA ASP A 170 8.60 0.59 5.43
C ASP A 170 8.52 0.89 6.92
N ALA A 171 9.28 1.86 7.44
CA ALA A 171 9.22 2.24 8.86
C ALA A 171 7.84 2.79 9.25
N VAL A 172 7.16 3.49 8.33
CA VAL A 172 5.79 3.97 8.56
C VAL A 172 4.79 2.82 8.53
N LEU A 173 4.89 1.94 7.54
CA LEU A 173 4.01 0.78 7.40
C LEU A 173 4.16 -0.17 8.59
N ASP A 174 5.39 -0.42 9.03
CA ASP A 174 5.69 -1.25 10.21
C ASP A 174 5.19 -0.61 11.50
N ALA A 175 5.28 0.72 11.63
CA ALA A 175 4.75 1.43 12.79
C ALA A 175 3.21 1.42 12.85
N LEU A 176 2.52 1.34 11.72
CA LEU A 176 1.06 1.23 11.67
C LEU A 176 0.55 -0.14 12.09
N ASP A 177 1.39 -1.16 11.92
CA ASP A 177 1.02 -2.55 12.14
C ASP A 177 1.10 -2.95 13.62
N ALA A 178 0.10 -3.74 14.02
CA ALA A 178 -0.01 -4.31 15.35
C ALA A 178 -1.04 -5.44 15.33
N GLU A 179 -0.83 -6.44 16.19
CA GLU A 179 -1.84 -7.47 16.42
C GLU A 179 -3.02 -6.93 17.24
N GLY A 180 -4.24 -7.22 16.78
CA GLY A 180 -5.48 -6.85 17.46
C GLY A 180 -6.05 -5.52 16.97
N ARG A 181 -6.93 -4.91 17.78
CA ARG A 181 -7.55 -3.63 17.42
C ARG A 181 -6.66 -2.48 17.84
N VAL A 182 -6.45 -1.54 16.92
CA VAL A 182 -5.66 -0.33 17.14
C VAL A 182 -6.56 0.89 16.98
N THR A 183 -6.45 1.83 17.91
CA THR A 183 -7.04 3.16 17.79
C THR A 183 -5.94 4.20 17.95
N PHE A 184 -5.81 5.12 17.00
CA PHE A 184 -4.82 6.18 17.04
C PHE A 184 -5.36 7.48 17.63
N TYR A 185 -4.46 8.22 18.29
CA TYR A 185 -4.71 9.54 18.84
C TYR A 185 -3.55 10.47 18.53
N ALA A 186 -3.81 11.78 18.50
CA ALA A 186 -2.78 12.81 18.46
C ALA A 186 -2.99 13.80 19.62
N SER A 187 -1.90 14.44 20.05
CA SER A 187 -1.99 15.57 20.98
C SER A 187 -2.66 16.78 20.29
N GLY A 188 -3.55 17.46 21.02
CA GLY A 188 -4.26 18.64 20.55
C GLY A 188 -3.35 19.87 20.40
N ASP A 189 -2.31 19.97 21.24
CA ASP A 189 -1.37 21.09 21.26
C ASP A 189 -0.19 20.89 20.29
N ASP A 190 0.24 19.65 20.10
CA ASP A 190 1.33 19.28 19.20
C ASP A 190 0.88 18.15 18.27
N ARG A 191 0.53 18.51 17.04
CA ARG A 191 0.15 17.54 16.01
C ARG A 191 1.30 16.58 15.66
N GLY A 192 2.51 16.71 16.22
CA GLY A 192 3.63 15.81 15.97
C GLY A 192 3.61 14.49 16.75
N VAL A 193 2.95 14.42 17.91
CA VAL A 193 3.01 13.22 18.77
C VAL A 193 1.81 12.30 18.49
N VAL A 194 2.10 11.06 18.12
CA VAL A 194 1.10 10.03 17.84
C VAL A 194 1.06 9.03 19.00
N PHE A 195 -0.15 8.71 19.44
CA PHE A 195 -0.42 7.65 20.40
C PHE A 195 -1.25 6.56 19.74
N ARG A 196 -1.15 5.34 20.28
CA ARG A 196 -2.07 4.26 19.93
C ARG A 196 -2.55 3.53 21.17
N ARG A 197 -3.79 3.06 21.12
CA ARG A 197 -4.35 2.10 22.04
C ARG A 197 -4.49 0.76 21.34
N LEU A 198 -3.84 -0.25 21.90
CA LEU A 198 -3.89 -1.62 21.46
C LEU A 198 -4.84 -2.44 22.34
N LEU A 199 -5.71 -3.19 21.69
CA LEU A 199 -6.53 -4.24 22.29
C LEU A 199 -6.14 -5.57 21.63
N PRO A 200 -5.16 -6.29 22.19
CA PRO A 200 -4.70 -7.58 21.66
C PRO A 200 -5.82 -8.62 21.68
N GLN A 201 -5.72 -9.65 20.82
CA GLN A 201 -6.72 -10.73 20.78
C GLN A 201 -6.79 -11.53 22.09
N GLY A 202 -5.66 -11.68 22.80
CA GLY A 202 -5.57 -12.33 24.11
C GLY A 202 -6.12 -11.52 25.29
N GLY A 203 -6.70 -10.34 25.03
CA GLY A 203 -7.24 -9.45 26.05
C GLY A 203 -6.23 -8.47 26.63
N GLY A 204 -6.72 -7.61 27.52
CA GLY A 204 -5.95 -6.49 28.07
C GLY A 204 -5.99 -5.25 27.19
N ARG A 205 -5.29 -4.21 27.64
CA ARG A 205 -5.17 -2.92 26.96
C ARG A 205 -3.76 -2.39 27.16
N ARG A 206 -3.15 -1.90 26.10
CA ARG A 206 -1.86 -1.20 26.14
C ARG A 206 -2.00 0.14 25.44
N ASP A 207 -1.53 1.18 26.10
CA ASP A 207 -1.43 2.51 25.50
C ASP A 207 0.06 2.76 25.20
N GLU A 208 0.35 3.25 24.00
CA GLU A 208 1.72 3.47 23.53
C GLU A 208 1.84 4.85 22.86
N VAL A 209 3.04 5.43 22.95
CA VAL A 209 3.41 6.69 22.27
C VAL A 209 4.49 6.39 21.24
N PHE A 210 4.36 6.97 20.05
CA PHE A 210 5.40 6.92 19.04
C PHE A 210 6.47 7.95 19.39
N SER A 211 7.64 7.44 19.75
CA SER A 211 8.72 8.23 20.34
C SER A 211 9.76 8.68 19.32
N ALA A 212 10.63 9.61 19.72
CA ALA A 212 11.75 10.10 18.91
C ALA A 212 12.77 9.00 18.52
N THR A 213 12.75 7.83 19.17
CA THR A 213 13.55 6.67 18.77
C THR A 213 12.92 5.87 17.63
N LEU A 214 11.92 6.44 16.93
CA LEU A 214 11.17 5.82 15.83
C LEU A 214 10.54 4.47 16.19
N GLY A 215 9.98 4.40 17.40
CA GLY A 215 9.35 3.20 17.91
C GLY A 215 8.29 3.49 18.97
N TRP A 216 7.39 2.51 19.14
CA TRP A 216 6.33 2.55 20.14
C TRP A 216 6.89 2.25 21.54
N GLN A 217 6.55 3.11 22.50
CA GLN A 217 6.91 2.95 23.90
C GLN A 217 5.65 2.95 24.78
N PRO A 218 5.56 2.13 25.84
CA PRO A 218 4.44 2.15 26.76
C PRO A 218 4.21 3.55 27.35
N THR A 219 2.95 3.96 27.47
CA THR A 219 2.57 5.24 28.09
C THR A 219 1.30 5.09 28.93
N THR A 220 1.11 5.98 29.90
CA THR A 220 -0.12 6.13 30.68
C THR A 220 -0.93 7.37 30.29
N GLN A 221 -0.42 8.20 29.36
CA GLN A 221 -1.00 9.51 29.02
C GLN A 221 -2.42 9.43 28.44
N LEU A 222 -2.79 8.33 27.78
CA LEU A 222 -4.16 8.11 27.29
C LEU A 222 -5.15 7.65 28.38
N SER A 223 -4.66 7.36 29.58
CA SER A 223 -5.45 6.81 30.71
C SER A 223 -5.60 7.78 31.88
N THR A 224 -4.71 8.77 32.00
CA THR A 224 -4.69 9.72 33.13
C THR A 224 -5.51 10.97 32.82
N SER A 225 -6.52 11.26 33.64
CA SER A 225 -7.28 12.52 33.60
C SER A 225 -6.50 13.73 34.13
N GLU A 226 -5.28 13.52 34.65
CA GLU A 226 -4.46 14.53 35.32
C GLU A 226 -3.43 15.20 34.39
N VAL A 227 -3.27 14.72 33.15
CA VAL A 227 -2.31 15.28 32.20
C VAL A 227 -3.07 16.22 31.27
N ASP A 228 -2.70 17.50 31.24
CA ASP A 228 -3.30 18.58 30.41
C ASP A 228 -3.23 18.33 28.88
N ILE A 229 -2.78 17.16 28.43
CA ILE A 229 -2.68 16.84 27.00
C ILE A 229 -4.04 16.33 26.52
N GLU A 230 -4.81 17.22 25.89
CA GLU A 230 -6.02 16.84 25.17
C GLU A 230 -5.64 15.89 24.01
N CYS A 231 -5.94 14.60 24.15
CA CYS A 231 -5.68 13.61 23.10
C CYS A 231 -6.94 13.43 22.24
N ILE A 232 -6.84 13.69 20.94
CA ILE A 232 -7.94 13.59 19.99
C ILE A 232 -7.78 12.30 19.19
N GLN A 233 -8.86 11.51 19.09
CA GLN A 233 -8.87 10.32 18.23
C GLN A 233 -8.73 10.73 16.76
N ILE A 234 -7.85 10.07 16.01
CA ILE A 234 -7.58 10.35 14.61
C ILE A 234 -7.81 9.12 13.74
N TYR A 235 -7.96 9.32 12.43
CA TYR A 235 -8.03 8.22 11.46
C TYR A 235 -6.64 7.66 11.16
N ASP A 236 -6.58 6.41 10.71
CA ASP A 236 -5.30 5.72 10.45
C ASP A 236 -4.45 6.42 9.38
N GLN A 237 -5.08 7.06 8.41
CA GLN A 237 -4.39 7.87 7.39
C GLN A 237 -3.73 9.13 7.99
N ASP A 238 -4.32 9.70 9.04
CA ASP A 238 -3.75 10.85 9.73
C ASP A 238 -2.57 10.39 10.58
N ALA A 239 -2.73 9.26 11.28
CA ALA A 239 -1.64 8.63 12.02
C ALA A 239 -0.45 8.33 11.12
N ALA A 240 -0.67 7.75 9.93
CA ALA A 240 0.37 7.46 8.95
C ALA A 240 1.17 8.71 8.54
N ARG A 241 0.48 9.83 8.28
CA ARG A 241 1.13 11.11 7.93
C ARG A 241 1.97 11.68 9.06
N LEU A 242 1.46 11.59 10.30
CA LEU A 242 2.20 12.08 11.47
C LEU A 242 3.43 11.21 11.77
N ILE A 243 3.31 9.89 11.65
CA ILE A 243 4.42 8.96 11.79
C ILE A 243 5.48 9.22 10.71
N GLU A 244 5.08 9.41 9.46
CA GLU A 244 6.01 9.77 8.38
C GLU A 244 6.77 11.06 8.67
N HIS A 245 6.07 12.10 9.12
CA HIS A 245 6.71 13.36 9.48
C HIS A 245 7.77 13.16 10.58
N ALA A 246 7.49 12.33 11.60
CA ALA A 246 8.44 11.99 12.64
C ALA A 246 9.64 11.18 12.11
N VAL A 247 9.40 10.21 11.22
CA VAL A 247 10.44 9.40 10.56
C VAL A 247 11.37 10.27 9.71
N LEU A 248 10.81 11.14 8.87
CA LEU A 248 11.58 12.03 7.98
C LEU A 248 12.31 13.13 8.76
N GLY A 249 11.70 13.67 9.82
CA GLY A 249 12.34 14.67 10.68
C GLY A 249 13.54 14.14 11.48
N SER A 250 13.67 12.82 11.61
CA SER A 250 14.76 12.15 12.32
C SER A 250 15.88 11.66 11.39
N ALA A 251 15.72 11.76 10.07
CA ALA A 251 16.76 11.40 9.10
C ALA A 251 17.92 12.42 9.17
N PRO A 252 19.20 11.98 9.23
CA PRO A 252 20.32 12.92 9.18
C PRO A 252 20.29 13.69 7.85
N ARG A 253 20.36 15.02 7.94
CA ARG A 253 20.49 15.91 6.77
C ARG A 253 21.84 15.76 6.10
#